data_AF-A0A3D6B3U3-F1
#
_entry.id   AF-A0A3D6B3U3-F1
#
_cell.length_a   1.000
_cell.length_b   1.000
_cell.length_c   1.000
_cell.angle_alpha   90.00
_cell.angle_beta   90.00
_cell.angle_gamma   90.00
#
_symmetry.space_group_name_H-M   'P 1'
#
loop_
_entity.id
_entity.type
_entity.pdbx_description
1 polymer ?
#
loop_
_entity_poly.entity_id
_entity_poly.type
_entity_poly.pdbx_seq_one_letter_code
_entity_poly.pdbx_strand_id
1 'polypeptide(L)'
;MKGQPGSVVEFLVKKVNTSDTLKVKVRRELIHLPDIKYAGMIAPKTGYILQTGFTEGVADTMRVKVNQLKAQGMEKLILDLRGNGGGLLKEAVEIVSIFVPENSLVVTSRDRDGKDVEVYRTQKAPLAEKMKLVVLVDGGSASSSEIVSGALQDLDRATIMGTRTFGKGLVQSVRPLPFGGQLKLTVAKYYTP
;
A
#
# COMPACT_ATOMS: atom_id res chain seq x y z
N MET A 1 -5.74 15.35 18.51
CA MET A 1 -6.88 15.66 17.61
C MET A 1 -7.86 14.52 17.41
N LYS A 2 -7.49 13.23 17.49
CA LYS A 2 -8.43 12.11 17.34
C LYS A 2 -9.56 12.14 18.39
N GLY A 3 -10.69 11.49 18.11
CA GLY A 3 -11.89 11.43 18.94
C GLY A 3 -13.06 10.87 18.14
N GLN A 4 -14.23 10.67 18.77
CA GLN A 4 -15.40 10.12 18.09
C GLN A 4 -15.78 10.97 16.86
N PRO A 5 -16.06 10.36 15.70
CA PRO A 5 -16.64 11.07 14.56
C PRO A 5 -17.88 11.87 14.98
N GLY A 6 -18.04 13.06 14.43
CA GLY A 6 -19.10 14.01 14.79
C GLY A 6 -18.79 14.91 15.98
N SER A 7 -17.86 14.52 16.88
CA SER A 7 -17.48 15.36 18.03
C SER A 7 -16.67 16.59 17.59
N VAL A 8 -16.74 17.67 18.38
CA VAL A 8 -16.03 18.93 18.11
C VAL A 8 -14.79 19.02 18.99
N VAL A 9 -13.72 19.58 18.45
CA VAL A 9 -12.52 19.97 19.21
C VAL A 9 -12.20 21.43 18.91
N GLU A 10 -11.87 22.18 19.95
CA GLU A 10 -11.42 23.57 19.84
C GLU A 10 -9.88 23.60 19.87
N PHE A 11 -9.29 24.23 18.86
CA PHE A 11 -7.85 24.47 18.77
C PHE A 11 -7.55 25.93 19.01
N LEU A 12 -6.50 26.22 19.78
CA LEU A 12 -5.89 27.53 19.79
C LEU A 12 -4.80 27.55 18.70
N VAL A 13 -5.03 28.30 17.63
CA VAL A 13 -4.16 28.36 16.44
C VAL A 13 -3.47 29.72 16.42
N LYS A 14 -2.13 29.73 16.46
CA LYS A 14 -1.35 30.95 16.23
C LYS A 14 -1.32 31.25 14.73
N LYS A 15 -1.70 32.46 14.32
CA LYS A 15 -1.63 32.88 12.93
C LYS A 15 -0.15 32.96 12.50
N VAL A 16 0.15 32.56 11.26
CA VAL A 16 1.54 32.53 10.76
C VAL A 16 2.08 33.96 10.57
N ASN A 17 1.22 34.88 10.11
CA ASN A 17 1.62 36.24 9.72
C ASN A 17 1.37 37.30 10.81
N THR A 18 0.59 36.97 11.83
CA THR A 18 0.36 37.86 12.98
C THR A 18 0.54 37.01 14.23
N SER A 19 1.24 37.50 15.25
CA SER A 19 1.54 36.73 16.47
C SER A 19 0.30 36.35 17.30
N ASP A 20 -0.90 36.75 16.85
CA ASP A 20 -2.19 36.51 17.48
C ASP A 20 -2.59 35.03 17.46
N THR A 21 -3.37 34.63 18.46
CA THR A 21 -3.98 33.30 18.55
C THR A 21 -5.48 33.37 18.32
N LEU A 22 -6.02 32.42 17.55
CA LEU A 22 -7.44 32.26 17.25
C LEU A 22 -7.95 30.92 17.79
N LYS A 23 -9.16 30.90 18.35
CA LYS A 23 -9.87 29.65 18.66
C LYS A 23 -10.60 29.13 17.42
N VAL A 24 -10.25 27.93 16.97
CA VAL A 24 -10.84 27.27 15.79
C VAL A 24 -11.54 26.00 16.24
N LYS A 25 -12.85 25.90 15.99
CA LYS A 25 -13.61 24.67 16.22
C LYS A 25 -13.58 23.79 14.98
N VAL A 26 -13.11 22.56 15.13
CA VAL A 26 -13.07 21.56 14.06
C VAL A 26 -13.96 20.39 14.45
N ARG A 27 -14.88 20.02 13.55
CA ARG A 27 -15.68 18.80 13.68
C ARG A 27 -14.83 17.63 13.23
N ARG A 28 -14.76 16.58 14.04
CA ARG A 28 -14.10 15.33 13.66
C ARG A 28 -14.99 14.58 12.67
N GLU A 29 -14.38 14.11 11.60
CA GLU A 29 -15.05 13.24 10.63
C GLU A 29 -14.26 11.95 10.47
N LEU A 30 -14.94 10.92 9.98
CA LEU A 30 -14.26 9.72 9.54
C LEU A 30 -13.52 10.08 8.24
N ILE A 31 -12.23 10.35 8.33
CA ILE A 31 -11.42 10.67 7.15
C ILE A 31 -11.07 9.36 6.45
N HIS A 32 -11.66 9.12 5.29
CA HIS A 32 -11.18 8.11 4.35
C HIS A 32 -10.26 8.80 3.34
N LEU A 33 -8.95 8.67 3.54
CA LEU A 33 -7.99 9.07 2.51
C LEU A 33 -7.99 7.99 1.44
N PRO A 34 -8.25 8.31 0.16
CA PRO A 34 -8.28 7.30 -0.88
C PRO A 34 -6.89 6.69 -1.04
N ASP A 35 -6.83 5.36 -1.03
CA ASP A 35 -5.57 4.64 -1.24
C ASP A 35 -5.03 4.80 -2.66
N ILE A 36 -5.90 5.08 -3.63
CA ILE A 36 -5.53 5.46 -5.00
C ILE A 36 -5.87 6.93 -5.20
N LYS A 37 -4.87 7.80 -5.17
CA LYS A 37 -5.06 9.26 -5.33
C LYS A 37 -5.30 9.67 -6.78
N TYR A 38 -4.78 8.91 -7.72
CA TYR A 38 -4.95 9.20 -9.14
C TYR A 38 -4.89 7.93 -9.97
N ALA A 39 -5.73 7.85 -11.01
CA ALA A 39 -5.68 6.83 -12.05
C ALA A 39 -6.10 7.46 -13.38
N GLY A 40 -5.24 7.42 -14.39
CA GLY A 40 -5.50 8.09 -15.68
C GLY A 40 -4.51 7.71 -16.78
N MET A 41 -4.85 8.07 -18.02
CA MET A 41 -3.94 7.97 -19.16
C MET A 41 -2.99 9.18 -19.17
N ILE A 42 -1.69 8.92 -19.27
CA ILE A 42 -0.64 9.97 -19.29
C ILE A 42 0.05 10.10 -20.65
N ALA A 43 -0.11 9.12 -21.52
CA ALA A 43 0.36 9.12 -22.90
C ALA A 43 -0.47 8.12 -23.71
N PRO A 44 -0.35 8.09 -25.06
CA PRO A 44 -0.98 7.05 -25.86
C PRO A 44 -0.67 5.65 -25.31
N LYS A 45 -1.72 4.88 -25.02
CA LYS A 45 -1.64 3.50 -24.51
C LYS A 45 -0.92 3.33 -23.15
N THR A 46 -0.62 4.42 -22.44
CA THR A 46 0.10 4.40 -21.16
C THR A 46 -0.77 4.95 -20.04
N GLY A 47 -1.18 4.07 -19.13
CA GLY A 47 -1.87 4.44 -17.91
C GLY A 47 -0.91 4.63 -16.75
N TYR A 48 -1.37 5.39 -15.76
CA TYR A 48 -0.64 5.71 -14.56
C TYR A 48 -1.59 5.65 -13.36
N ILE A 49 -1.17 4.96 -12.31
CA ILE A 49 -1.91 4.83 -11.05
C ILE A 49 -0.99 5.24 -9.90
N LEU A 50 -1.41 6.25 -9.13
CA LEU A 50 -0.75 6.68 -7.90
C LEU A 50 -1.46 6.05 -6.69
N GLN A 51 -0.81 5.06 -6.09
CA GLN A 51 -1.31 4.39 -4.89
C GLN A 51 -0.51 4.83 -3.67
N THR A 52 -1.20 5.39 -2.67
CA THR A 52 -0.61 5.94 -1.45
C THR A 52 -0.92 5.19 -0.17
N GLY A 53 -1.69 4.10 -0.24
CA GLY A 53 -1.96 3.26 0.92
C GLY A 53 -2.43 1.86 0.56
N PHE A 54 -2.59 1.03 1.59
CA PHE A 54 -3.07 -0.34 1.51
C PHE A 54 -4.11 -0.59 2.60
N THR A 55 -5.25 0.11 2.55
CA THR A 55 -6.39 -0.16 3.42
C THR A 55 -7.34 -1.16 2.77
N GLU A 56 -8.29 -1.65 3.57
CA GLU A 56 -9.22 -2.69 3.15
C GLU A 56 -9.98 -2.30 1.87
N GLY A 57 -9.94 -3.17 0.85
CA GLY A 57 -10.63 -2.97 -0.43
C GLY A 57 -9.84 -2.19 -1.50
N VAL A 58 -8.59 -1.78 -1.23
CA VAL A 58 -7.77 -1.12 -2.25
C VAL A 58 -7.52 -2.02 -3.47
N ALA A 59 -7.36 -3.33 -3.28
CA ALA A 59 -7.07 -4.25 -4.38
C ALA A 59 -8.25 -4.34 -5.37
N ASP A 60 -9.48 -4.32 -4.88
CA ASP A 60 -10.68 -4.30 -5.73
C ASP A 60 -10.79 -2.95 -6.46
N THR A 61 -10.50 -1.85 -5.76
CA THR A 61 -10.42 -0.52 -6.37
C THR A 61 -9.37 -0.49 -7.48
N MET A 62 -8.20 -1.08 -7.26
CA MET A 62 -7.13 -1.21 -8.25
C MET A 62 -7.61 -1.99 -9.47
N ARG A 63 -8.28 -3.14 -9.29
CA ARG A 63 -8.86 -3.93 -10.39
C ARG A 63 -9.84 -3.11 -11.23
N VAL A 64 -10.71 -2.33 -10.58
CA VAL A 64 -11.64 -1.42 -11.28
C VAL A 64 -10.87 -0.37 -12.09
N LYS A 65 -9.85 0.28 -11.50
CA LYS A 65 -9.04 1.29 -12.20
C LYS A 65 -8.27 0.72 -13.39
N VAL A 66 -7.67 -0.46 -13.23
CA VAL A 66 -6.98 -1.16 -14.33
C VAL A 66 -7.94 -1.48 -15.46
N ASN A 67 -9.15 -1.98 -15.17
CA ASN A 67 -10.16 -2.23 -16.19
C ASN A 67 -10.64 -0.96 -16.90
N GLN A 68 -10.87 0.12 -16.15
CA GLN A 68 -11.24 1.42 -16.73
C GLN A 68 -10.18 1.93 -17.70
N LEU A 69 -8.90 1.83 -17.34
CA LEU A 69 -7.80 2.24 -18.21
C LEU A 69 -7.63 1.29 -19.41
N LYS A 70 -7.82 -0.02 -19.24
CA LYS A 70 -7.83 -0.98 -20.36
C LYS A 70 -8.93 -0.64 -21.38
N ALA A 71 -10.12 -0.29 -20.91
CA ALA A 71 -11.23 0.14 -21.78
C ALA A 71 -10.90 1.44 -22.55
N GLN A 72 -9.97 2.26 -22.04
CA GLN A 72 -9.43 3.45 -22.73
C GLN A 72 -8.24 3.14 -23.65
N GLY A 73 -7.91 1.86 -23.87
CA GLY A 73 -6.83 1.43 -24.76
C GLY A 73 -5.44 1.38 -24.10
N MET A 74 -5.37 1.29 -22.77
CA MET A 74 -4.10 1.09 -22.05
C MET A 74 -3.45 -0.27 -22.40
N GLU A 75 -2.18 -0.24 -22.79
CA GLU A 75 -1.32 -1.41 -23.01
C GLU A 75 -0.13 -1.47 -22.05
N LYS A 76 0.20 -0.34 -21.41
CA LYS A 76 1.32 -0.19 -20.46
C LYS A 76 0.85 0.54 -19.22
N LEU A 77 1.30 0.12 -18.06
CA LEU A 77 0.95 0.71 -16.77
C LEU A 77 2.20 1.15 -16.01
N ILE A 78 2.15 2.35 -15.46
CA ILE A 78 3.06 2.82 -14.42
C ILE A 78 2.30 2.80 -13.09
N LEU A 79 2.74 1.96 -12.15
CA LEU A 79 2.23 1.90 -10.78
C LEU A 79 3.18 2.70 -9.88
N ASP A 80 2.73 3.83 -9.36
CA ASP A 80 3.52 4.69 -8.48
C ASP A 80 3.24 4.39 -7.01
N LEU A 81 4.27 3.89 -6.31
CA LEU A 81 4.30 3.58 -4.88
C LEU A 81 5.26 4.50 -4.11
N ARG A 82 5.75 5.58 -4.71
CA ARG A 82 6.62 6.56 -4.05
C ARG A 82 5.91 7.20 -2.86
N GLY A 83 6.63 7.33 -1.75
CA GLY A 83 6.10 7.84 -0.49
C GLY A 83 5.03 6.95 0.19
N ASN A 84 4.78 5.74 -0.31
CA ASN A 84 3.78 4.83 0.24
C ASN A 84 4.40 3.91 1.31
N GLY A 85 4.11 4.18 2.59
CA GLY A 85 4.61 3.40 3.73
C GLY A 85 4.00 2.00 3.91
N GLY A 86 3.09 1.58 3.02
CA GLY A 86 2.44 0.28 3.01
C GLY A 86 1.09 0.26 3.74
N GLY A 87 0.73 -0.89 4.29
CA GLY A 87 -0.51 -1.08 5.04
C GLY A 87 -0.81 -2.56 5.22
N LEU A 88 -2.00 -3.00 4.85
CA LEU A 88 -2.41 -4.40 4.95
C LEU A 88 -1.61 -5.26 3.97
N LEU A 89 -1.09 -6.39 4.46
CA LEU A 89 -0.35 -7.35 3.64
C LEU A 89 -1.28 -8.06 2.65
N LYS A 90 -2.49 -8.44 3.08
CA LYS A 90 -3.48 -9.10 2.23
C LYS A 90 -3.77 -8.29 0.96
N GLU A 91 -3.89 -6.98 1.10
CA GLU A 91 -4.10 -6.07 -0.03
C GLU A 91 -2.91 -6.06 -1.00
N ALA A 92 -1.67 -6.17 -0.50
CA ALA A 92 -0.50 -6.31 -1.36
C ALA A 92 -0.54 -7.60 -2.19
N VAL A 93 -0.89 -8.73 -1.56
CA VAL A 93 -1.02 -10.04 -2.24
C VAL A 93 -2.10 -9.97 -3.32
N GLU A 94 -3.24 -9.36 -3.02
CA GLU A 94 -4.33 -9.19 -3.97
C GLU A 94 -3.98 -8.22 -5.11
N ILE A 95 -3.20 -7.17 -4.85
CA ILE A 95 -2.70 -6.28 -5.92
C ILE A 95 -1.72 -7.03 -6.83
N VAL A 96 -0.80 -7.83 -6.28
CA VAL A 96 0.12 -8.64 -7.08
C VAL A 96 -0.65 -9.62 -7.98
N SER A 97 -1.74 -10.22 -7.47
CA SER A 97 -2.62 -11.12 -8.24
C SER A 97 -3.29 -10.50 -9.47
N ILE A 98 -3.24 -9.17 -9.64
CA ILE A 98 -3.73 -8.50 -10.85
C ILE A 98 -2.80 -8.81 -12.03
N PHE A 99 -1.51 -9.02 -11.76
CA PHE A 99 -0.46 -9.05 -12.77
C PHE A 99 0.21 -10.42 -12.90
N VAL A 100 0.11 -11.31 -11.92
CA VAL A 100 0.78 -12.62 -11.96
C VAL A 100 -0.23 -13.77 -11.92
N PRO A 101 0.10 -14.97 -12.46
CA PRO A 101 -0.77 -16.13 -12.44
C PRO A 101 -1.28 -16.49 -11.05
N GLU A 102 -2.42 -17.18 -11.00
CA GLU A 102 -2.92 -17.79 -9.77
C GLU A 102 -1.88 -18.77 -9.20
N ASN A 103 -1.87 -18.94 -7.88
CA ASN A 103 -0.95 -19.79 -7.13
C ASN A 103 0.53 -19.37 -7.18
N SER A 104 0.84 -18.15 -7.66
CA SER A 104 2.20 -17.59 -7.60
C SER A 104 2.55 -17.22 -6.16
N LEU A 105 3.78 -17.56 -5.73
CA LEU A 105 4.30 -17.11 -4.43
C LEU A 105 4.46 -15.60 -4.44
N VAL A 106 3.98 -14.91 -3.39
CA VAL A 106 4.11 -13.45 -3.27
C VAL A 106 5.00 -13.06 -2.11
N VAL A 107 4.76 -13.66 -0.93
CA VAL A 107 5.55 -13.37 0.26
C VAL A 107 5.46 -14.52 1.24
N THR A 108 6.57 -14.80 1.90
CA THR A 108 6.66 -15.75 3.00
C THR A 108 7.05 -15.02 4.28
N SER A 109 6.43 -15.38 5.39
CA SER A 109 6.79 -14.95 6.74
C SER A 109 7.59 -16.07 7.41
N ARG A 110 8.82 -15.76 7.84
CA ARG A 110 9.70 -16.71 8.52
C ARG A 110 10.01 -16.26 9.94
N ASP A 111 9.84 -17.17 10.89
CA ASP A 111 10.08 -16.92 12.31
C ASP A 111 11.58 -16.92 12.68
N ARG A 112 11.86 -16.83 13.99
CA ARG A 112 13.23 -16.83 14.52
C ARG A 112 13.98 -18.15 14.31
N ASP A 113 13.27 -19.26 14.18
CA ASP A 113 13.84 -20.60 14.02
C ASP A 113 14.04 -20.95 12.53
N GLY A 114 13.75 -20.00 11.64
CA GLY A 114 13.87 -20.18 10.21
C GLY A 114 12.70 -20.93 9.58
N LYS A 115 11.61 -21.15 10.33
CA LYS A 115 10.42 -21.85 9.81
C LYS A 115 9.49 -20.86 9.13
N ASP A 116 9.03 -21.24 7.95
CA ASP A 116 7.98 -20.50 7.25
C ASP A 116 6.67 -20.71 8.02
N VAL A 117 6.19 -19.63 8.65
CA VAL A 117 4.97 -19.65 9.48
C VAL A 117 3.74 -19.23 8.68
N GLU A 118 3.92 -18.44 7.63
CA GLU A 118 2.85 -18.07 6.70
C GLU A 118 3.41 -17.97 5.28
N VAL A 119 2.69 -18.53 4.31
CA VAL A 119 3.04 -18.48 2.89
C VAL A 119 1.85 -17.88 2.13
N TYR A 120 2.07 -16.75 1.47
CA TYR A 120 1.02 -16.04 0.75
C TYR A 120 1.18 -16.25 -0.75
N ARG A 121 0.13 -16.81 -1.36
CA ARG A 121 0.03 -17.02 -2.81
C ARG A 121 -1.17 -16.30 -3.38
N THR A 122 -1.08 -15.92 -4.65
CA THR A 122 -2.21 -15.35 -5.38
C THR A 122 -3.36 -16.36 -5.48
N GLN A 123 -4.59 -15.88 -5.30
CA GLN A 123 -5.80 -16.73 -5.24
C GLN A 123 -6.77 -16.48 -6.41
N LYS A 124 -6.41 -15.57 -7.33
CA LYS A 124 -7.27 -15.12 -8.42
C LYS A 124 -6.49 -15.15 -9.72
N ALA A 125 -7.19 -15.44 -10.81
CA ALA A 125 -6.64 -15.27 -12.15
C ALA A 125 -6.21 -13.81 -12.41
N PRO A 126 -5.11 -13.60 -13.14
CA PRO A 126 -4.61 -12.26 -13.44
C PRO A 126 -5.53 -11.51 -14.40
N LEU A 127 -5.68 -10.22 -14.13
CA LEU A 127 -6.44 -9.31 -14.99
C LEU A 127 -5.60 -8.75 -16.16
N ALA A 128 -4.30 -8.61 -15.92
CA ALA A 128 -3.39 -7.89 -16.79
C ALA A 128 -2.04 -8.61 -16.89
N GLU A 129 -2.03 -9.94 -16.98
CA GLU A 129 -0.82 -10.78 -16.95
C GLU A 129 0.25 -10.35 -17.96
N LYS A 130 -0.13 -10.02 -19.20
CA LYS A 130 0.80 -9.70 -20.30
C LYS A 130 1.06 -8.21 -20.47
N MET A 131 0.51 -7.36 -19.60
CA MET A 131 0.62 -5.91 -19.72
C MET A 131 2.03 -5.42 -19.32
N LYS A 132 2.63 -4.50 -20.08
CA LYS A 132 3.92 -3.93 -19.67
C LYS A 132 3.75 -3.12 -18.38
N LEU A 133 4.55 -3.41 -17.36
CA LEU A 133 4.41 -2.83 -16.03
C LEU A 133 5.73 -2.24 -15.54
N VAL A 134 5.69 -0.99 -15.12
CA VAL A 134 6.77 -0.32 -14.38
C VAL A 134 6.23 0.03 -13.00
N VAL A 135 7.00 -0.24 -11.95
CA VAL A 135 6.67 0.17 -10.58
C VAL A 135 7.65 1.25 -10.13
N LEU A 136 7.14 2.41 -9.75
CA LEU A 136 7.95 3.50 -9.21
C LEU A 136 8.05 3.40 -7.69
N VAL A 137 9.27 3.48 -7.18
CA VAL A 137 9.56 3.40 -5.74
C VAL A 137 10.57 4.46 -5.30
N ASP A 138 10.54 4.81 -4.03
CA ASP A 138 11.53 5.68 -3.40
C ASP A 138 11.82 5.28 -1.94
N GLY A 139 12.64 6.07 -1.24
CA GLY A 139 12.95 5.82 0.17
C GLY A 139 11.75 5.89 1.13
N GLY A 140 10.59 6.38 0.68
CA GLY A 140 9.33 6.35 1.42
C GLY A 140 8.47 5.12 1.11
N SER A 141 8.79 4.35 0.07
CA SER A 141 8.15 3.07 -0.22
C SER A 141 8.58 2.03 0.82
N ALA A 142 7.62 1.55 1.63
CA ALA A 142 7.89 0.61 2.72
C ALA A 142 6.85 -0.52 2.83
N SER A 143 7.21 -1.62 3.50
CA SER A 143 6.28 -2.67 3.93
C SER A 143 5.48 -3.27 2.76
N SER A 144 4.14 -3.14 2.72
CA SER A 144 3.30 -3.64 1.61
C SER A 144 3.76 -3.13 0.24
N SER A 145 4.27 -1.90 0.14
CA SER A 145 4.84 -1.38 -1.12
C SER A 145 6.07 -2.15 -1.56
N GLU A 146 6.90 -2.60 -0.60
CA GLU A 146 8.08 -3.43 -0.85
C GLU A 146 7.69 -4.87 -1.18
N ILE A 147 6.62 -5.39 -0.59
CA ILE A 147 6.05 -6.70 -0.98
C ILE A 147 5.57 -6.67 -2.44
N VAL A 148 4.81 -5.63 -2.84
CA VAL A 148 4.33 -5.50 -4.22
C VAL A 148 5.50 -5.36 -5.20
N SER A 149 6.41 -4.43 -4.94
CA SER A 149 7.54 -4.19 -5.85
C SER A 149 8.51 -5.36 -5.90
N GLY A 150 8.87 -5.95 -4.76
CA GLY A 150 9.76 -7.11 -4.69
C GLY A 150 9.17 -8.36 -5.33
N ALA A 151 7.92 -8.72 -5.02
CA ALA A 151 7.29 -9.88 -5.64
C ALA A 151 7.15 -9.73 -7.16
N LEU A 152 6.79 -8.53 -7.65
CA LEU A 152 6.73 -8.29 -9.09
C LEU A 152 8.11 -8.28 -9.76
N GLN A 153 9.17 -7.92 -9.03
CA GLN A 153 10.54 -7.99 -9.51
C GLN A 153 11.01 -9.44 -9.59
N ASP A 154 10.87 -10.20 -8.51
CA ASP A 154 11.39 -11.56 -8.39
C ASP A 154 10.65 -12.56 -9.29
N LEU A 155 9.39 -12.26 -9.63
CA LEU A 155 8.60 -13.01 -10.62
C LEU A 155 8.82 -12.55 -12.07
N ASP A 156 9.85 -11.73 -12.32
CA ASP A 156 10.14 -11.12 -13.64
C ASP A 156 8.94 -10.40 -14.27
N ARG A 157 8.01 -9.91 -13.43
CA ARG A 157 6.74 -9.37 -13.90
C ARG A 157 6.83 -7.88 -14.18
N ALA A 158 7.62 -7.12 -13.45
CA ALA A 158 7.70 -5.66 -13.61
C ALA A 158 9.13 -5.13 -13.55
N THR A 159 9.37 -4.03 -14.26
CA THR A 159 10.59 -3.25 -14.07
C THR A 159 10.41 -2.30 -12.89
N ILE A 160 11.28 -2.39 -11.89
CA ILE A 160 11.30 -1.47 -10.74
C ILE A 160 12.20 -0.28 -11.07
N MET A 161 11.69 0.93 -10.88
CA MET A 161 12.40 2.17 -11.22
C MET A 161 12.29 3.19 -10.08
N GLY A 162 13.37 3.92 -9.81
CA GLY A 162 13.42 4.94 -8.76
C GLY A 162 14.64 4.78 -7.86
N THR A 163 14.47 4.92 -6.55
CA THR A 163 15.56 4.78 -5.57
C THR A 163 15.32 3.58 -4.65
N ARG A 164 16.35 3.21 -3.88
CA ARG A 164 16.22 2.16 -2.85
C ARG A 164 15.06 2.48 -1.90
N THR A 165 14.26 1.45 -1.61
CA THR A 165 13.11 1.50 -0.70
C THR A 165 13.55 1.64 0.76
N PHE A 166 12.59 1.78 1.66
CA PHE A 166 12.84 1.99 3.09
C PHE A 166 13.57 0.80 3.77
N GLY A 167 13.30 -0.43 3.35
CA GLY A 167 13.92 -1.65 3.90
C GLY A 167 13.14 -2.29 5.05
N LYS A 168 11.80 -2.18 5.10
CA LYS A 168 10.98 -2.74 6.19
C LYS A 168 10.48 -4.14 5.84
N GLY A 169 11.28 -5.14 6.17
CA GLY A 169 10.96 -6.57 6.00
C GLY A 169 10.47 -7.28 7.27
N LEU A 170 9.74 -6.61 8.18
CA LEU A 170 9.38 -7.16 9.49
C LEU A 170 7.87 -7.34 9.69
N VAL A 171 7.48 -8.48 10.26
CA VAL A 171 6.12 -8.79 10.72
C VAL A 171 6.00 -8.42 12.20
N GLN A 172 5.01 -7.62 12.55
CA GLN A 172 4.76 -7.22 13.93
C GLN A 172 3.41 -7.76 14.41
N SER A 173 3.41 -8.40 15.57
CA SER A 173 2.21 -8.84 16.28
C SER A 173 1.92 -7.88 17.43
N VAL A 174 0.66 -7.49 17.59
CA VAL A 174 0.20 -6.73 18.76
C VAL A 174 -0.40 -7.72 19.74
N ARG A 175 0.17 -7.79 20.95
CA ARG A 175 -0.30 -8.66 22.02
C ARG A 175 -0.89 -7.82 23.15
N PRO A 176 -2.10 -8.15 23.64
CA PRO A 176 -2.67 -7.46 24.79
C PRO A 176 -1.83 -7.74 26.05
N LEU A 177 -1.72 -6.74 26.92
CA LEU A 177 -1.12 -6.84 28.25
C LEU A 177 -2.17 -6.52 29.32
N PRO A 178 -1.95 -6.92 30.58
CA PRO A 178 -2.77 -6.48 31.71
C PRO A 178 -2.93 -4.95 31.77
N PHE A 179 -4.03 -4.49 32.37
CA PHE A 179 -4.35 -3.07 32.55
C PHE A 179 -4.49 -2.26 31.24
N GLY A 180 -4.81 -2.92 30.13
CA GLY A 180 -5.07 -2.26 28.84
C GLY A 180 -3.82 -1.89 28.04
N GLY A 181 -2.64 -2.33 28.49
CA GLY A 181 -1.40 -2.19 27.72
C GLY A 181 -1.39 -3.03 26.45
N GLN A 182 -0.54 -2.68 25.49
CA GLN A 182 -0.31 -3.46 24.28
C GLN A 182 1.18 -3.56 23.99
N LEU A 183 1.65 -4.77 23.70
CA LEU A 183 3.02 -5.04 23.25
C LEU A 183 3.03 -5.20 21.74
N LYS A 184 3.76 -4.34 21.03
CA LYS A 184 4.03 -4.53 19.60
C LYS A 184 5.39 -5.20 19.45
N LEU A 185 5.39 -6.48 19.09
CA LEU A 185 6.59 -7.30 18.99
C LEU A 185 6.83 -7.75 17.56
N THR A 186 8.07 -7.61 17.08
CA THR A 186 8.50 -8.23 15.82
C THR A 186 8.62 -9.73 16.02
N VAL A 187 7.86 -10.51 15.26
CA VAL A 187 7.77 -11.98 15.40
C VAL A 187 8.35 -12.75 14.23
N ALA A 188 8.45 -12.11 13.05
CA ALA A 188 8.93 -12.74 11.84
C ALA A 188 9.51 -11.71 10.85
N LYS A 189 10.15 -12.22 9.80
CA LYS A 189 10.66 -11.45 8.66
C LYS A 189 9.92 -11.85 7.38
N TYR A 190 9.70 -10.89 6.49
CA TYR A 190 9.17 -11.14 5.15
C TYR A 190 10.29 -11.53 4.18
N TYR A 191 9.97 -12.44 3.27
CA TYR A 191 10.80 -12.83 2.14
C TYR A 191 9.92 -12.83 0.89
N THR A 192 10.36 -12.14 -0.15
CA THR A 192 9.78 -12.22 -1.49
C THR A 192 10.22 -13.52 -2.18
N PRO A 193 9.61 -13.90 -3.32
CA PRO A 193 9.92 -15.16 -4.03
C PRO A 193 11.39 -15.33 -4.38
#